data_AF-A0A3M1RDJ2-F1
#
_entry.id   AF-A0A3M1RDJ2-F1
#
_cell.length_a   1.000
_cell.length_b   1.000
_cell.length_c   1.000
_cell.angle_alpha   90.00
_cell.angle_beta   90.00
_cell.angle_gamma   90.00
#
_symmetry.space_group_name_H-M   'P 1'
#
loop_
_entity.id
_entity.type
_entity.pdbx_description
1 polymer ?
#
loop_
_entity_poly.entity_id
_entity_poly.type
_entity_poly.pdbx_seq_one_letter_code
_entity_poly.pdbx_strand_id
1 'polypeptide(L)'
;RKHSLGIGGHISAVDAAQGDPYREGMRRELAEEVRVLADYTEQCVGLINDDETAVGSVHLGIVHRFDLAEPKLEPNESEITETGFVPVSELLNNLDGFETWSQICLRGLFVG
;
A
#
# COMPACT_ATOMS: atom_id res chain seq x y z
N ARG A 1 -6.80 17.53 -5.11
CA ARG A 1 -6.92 16.28 -4.32
C ARG A 1 -5.91 15.30 -4.89
N LYS A 2 -5.17 14.58 -4.05
CA LYS A 2 -4.26 13.53 -4.50
C LYS A 2 -4.95 12.17 -4.32
N HIS A 3 -4.55 11.19 -5.11
CA HIS A 3 -4.92 9.78 -4.93
C HIS A 3 -3.75 9.02 -4.31
N SER A 4 -4.06 7.90 -3.67
CA SER A 4 -3.08 6.98 -3.10
C SER A 4 -3.14 5.65 -3.86
N LEU A 5 -1.99 5.02 -4.03
CA LEU A 5 -1.84 3.67 -4.56
C LEU A 5 -1.25 2.80 -3.46
N GLY A 6 -2.01 1.77 -3.07
CA GLY A 6 -1.69 0.95 -1.91
C GLY A 6 -2.31 1.51 -0.64
N ILE A 7 -2.21 0.70 0.40
CA ILE A 7 -2.72 0.96 1.74
C ILE A 7 -1.58 0.63 2.72
N GLY A 8 -1.62 1.16 3.93
CA GLY A 8 -0.65 0.79 4.95
C GLY A 8 -0.59 1.73 6.15
N GLY A 9 -0.11 1.17 7.26
CA GLY A 9 0.17 1.92 8.47
C GLY A 9 1.30 1.29 9.30
N HIS A 10 1.28 1.53 10.61
CA HIS A 10 2.43 1.29 11.47
C HIS A 10 2.39 -0.07 12.15
N ILE A 11 3.56 -0.70 12.25
CA ILE A 11 3.76 -1.78 13.24
C ILE A 11 3.76 -1.14 14.62
N SER A 12 2.98 -1.70 15.54
CA SER A 12 2.73 -1.16 16.86
C SER A 12 3.10 -2.15 17.97
N ALA A 13 3.09 -1.69 19.22
CA ALA A 13 3.38 -2.55 20.37
C ALA A 13 2.36 -3.67 20.56
N VAL A 14 1.12 -3.51 20.07
CA VAL A 14 0.09 -4.57 20.18
C VAL A 14 0.41 -5.76 19.27
N ASP A 15 1.16 -5.53 18.20
CA ASP A 15 1.58 -6.58 17.25
C ASP A 15 2.66 -7.49 17.83
N ALA A 16 3.34 -7.04 18.90
CA ALA A 16 4.39 -7.81 19.57
C ALA A 16 3.85 -8.93 20.48
N ALA A 17 2.55 -8.97 20.74
CA ALA A 17 1.95 -9.91 21.67
C ALA A 17 1.93 -11.36 21.16
N GLN A 18 1.96 -11.57 19.83
CA GLN A 18 1.90 -12.90 19.22
C GLN A 18 2.82 -12.99 18.00
N GLY A 19 3.76 -13.94 18.00
CA GLY A 19 4.51 -14.31 16.80
C GLY A 19 5.47 -13.26 16.26
N ASP A 20 5.43 -13.03 14.94
CA ASP A 20 6.28 -12.07 14.22
C ASP A 20 5.56 -10.71 14.15
N PRO A 21 6.01 -9.69 14.92
CA PRO A 21 5.33 -8.40 15.00
C PRO A 21 5.18 -7.71 13.65
N TYR A 22 6.12 -7.95 12.74
CA TYR A 22 6.06 -7.39 11.40
C TYR A 22 4.93 -7.99 10.57
N ARG A 23 4.80 -9.32 10.58
CA ARG A 23 3.75 -10.03 9.82
C ARG A 23 2.38 -9.77 10.42
N GLU A 24 2.27 -9.77 11.74
CA GLU A 24 1.01 -9.50 12.43
C GLU A 24 0.57 -8.04 12.24
N GLY A 25 1.49 -7.08 12.39
CA GLY A 25 1.20 -5.67 12.09
C GLY A 25 0.75 -5.45 10.66
N MET A 26 1.48 -5.98 9.67
CA MET A 26 1.10 -5.85 8.26
C MET A 26 -0.30 -6.43 7.99
N ARG A 27 -0.61 -7.61 8.54
CA ARG A 27 -1.94 -8.24 8.37
C ARG A 27 -3.04 -7.47 9.06
N ARG A 28 -2.78 -6.92 10.25
CA ARG A 28 -3.73 -6.11 11.00
C ARG A 28 -4.06 -4.84 10.22
N GLU A 29 -3.04 -4.08 9.79
CA GLU A 29 -3.22 -2.85 9.01
C GLU A 29 -4.01 -3.12 7.71
N LEU A 30 -3.61 -4.16 6.95
CA LEU A 30 -4.35 -4.59 5.76
C LEU A 30 -5.84 -4.84 6.07
N ALA A 31 -6.13 -5.54 7.18
CA ALA A 31 -7.50 -5.89 7.57
C ALA A 31 -8.30 -4.72 8.16
N GLU A 32 -7.62 -3.72 8.74
CA GLU A 32 -8.23 -2.48 9.20
C GLU A 32 -8.74 -1.68 7.99
N GLU A 33 -7.91 -1.50 6.97
CA GLU A 33 -8.21 -0.64 5.82
C GLU A 33 -9.07 -1.32 4.74
N VAL A 34 -8.82 -2.60 4.41
CA VAL A 34 -9.54 -3.29 3.34
C VAL A 34 -9.85 -4.76 3.63
N ARG A 35 -10.91 -5.25 3.02
CA ARG A 35 -11.21 -6.67 2.94
C ARG A 35 -10.93 -7.18 1.54
N VAL A 36 -9.92 -8.03 1.40
CA VAL A 36 -9.63 -8.74 0.14
C VAL A 36 -10.59 -9.92 -0.01
N LEU A 37 -11.35 -9.94 -1.10
CA LEU A 37 -12.42 -10.92 -1.36
C LEU A 37 -12.07 -11.90 -2.49
N ALA A 38 -10.77 -12.03 -2.79
CA ALA A 38 -10.22 -12.95 -3.77
C ALA A 38 -8.97 -13.61 -3.22
N ASP A 39 -8.60 -14.76 -3.79
CA ASP A 39 -7.29 -15.34 -3.57
C ASP A 39 -6.21 -14.37 -4.09
N TYR A 40 -5.06 -14.33 -3.40
CA TYR A 40 -3.94 -13.47 -3.79
C TYR A 40 -2.60 -14.13 -3.49
N THR A 41 -1.57 -13.69 -4.22
CA THR A 41 -0.18 -13.90 -3.83
C THR A 41 0.42 -12.60 -3.32
N GLU A 42 1.19 -12.70 -2.23
CA GLU A 42 1.89 -11.59 -1.60
C GLU A 42 3.40 -11.71 -1.86
N GLN A 43 4.03 -10.60 -2.25
CA GLN A 43 5.49 -10.52 -2.37
C GLN A 43 6.03 -9.21 -1.80
N CYS A 44 7.04 -9.29 -0.93
CA CYS A 44 7.86 -8.13 -0.56
C CYS A 44 8.71 -7.72 -1.77
N VAL A 45 8.48 -6.51 -2.28
CA VAL A 45 9.08 -6.02 -3.53
C VAL A 45 10.14 -4.94 -3.31
N GLY A 46 10.25 -4.37 -2.11
CA GLY A 46 11.32 -3.43 -1.81
C GLY A 46 11.07 -2.56 -0.57
N LEU A 47 11.86 -1.49 -0.49
CA LEU A 47 11.81 -0.49 0.57
C LEU A 47 11.62 0.90 -0.03
N ILE A 48 10.89 1.76 0.67
CA ILE A 48 10.81 3.21 0.40
C ILE A 48 11.54 3.93 1.52
N ASN A 49 12.59 4.65 1.16
CA ASN A 49 13.25 5.62 2.03
C ASN A 49 13.21 6.97 1.31
N ASP A 50 12.30 7.85 1.74
CA ASP A 50 11.94 9.08 1.03
C ASP A 50 12.16 10.30 1.95
N ASP A 51 13.20 11.09 1.68
CA ASP A 51 13.51 12.28 2.46
C ASP A 51 12.86 13.56 1.90
N GLU A 52 11.99 13.47 0.88
CA GLU A 52 11.41 14.65 0.21
C GLU A 52 10.36 15.38 1.05
N THR A 53 9.78 14.71 2.05
CA THR A 53 8.74 15.27 2.93
C THR A 53 9.08 15.08 4.41
N ALA A 54 8.54 15.93 5.28
CA ALA A 54 8.76 15.81 6.73
C ALA A 54 8.22 14.50 7.33
N VAL A 55 7.20 13.91 6.70
CA VAL A 55 6.69 12.59 7.08
C VAL A 55 7.60 11.51 6.51
N GLY A 56 7.94 11.58 5.22
CA GLY A 56 8.82 10.59 4.59
C GLY A 56 10.16 10.44 5.32
N SER A 57 10.78 11.55 5.74
CA SER A 57 12.12 11.55 6.37
C SER A 57 12.19 10.87 7.73
N VAL A 58 11.04 10.48 8.29
CA VAL A 58 10.96 9.71 9.55
C VAL A 58 10.32 8.33 9.37
N HIS A 59 10.01 7.92 8.14
CA HIS A 59 9.39 6.63 7.83
C HIS A 59 10.22 5.81 6.84
N LEU A 60 10.40 4.54 7.17
CA LEU A 60 10.89 3.52 6.24
C LEU A 60 9.69 2.65 5.84
N GLY A 61 9.28 2.72 4.57
CA GLY A 61 8.22 1.88 4.02
C GLY A 61 8.75 0.53 3.59
N ILE A 62 8.06 -0.56 3.92
CA ILE A 62 8.31 -1.89 3.34
C ILE A 62 7.17 -2.21 2.38
N VAL A 63 7.50 -2.35 1.09
CA VAL A 63 6.49 -2.45 0.04
C VAL A 63 6.18 -3.91 -0.24
N HIS A 64 4.91 -4.26 -0.13
CA HIS A 64 4.38 -5.53 -0.58
C HIS A 64 3.47 -5.34 -1.79
N ARG A 65 3.60 -6.23 -2.77
CA ARG A 65 2.67 -6.34 -3.90
C ARG A 65 1.75 -7.52 -3.68
N PHE A 66 0.45 -7.25 -3.82
CA PHE A 66 -0.59 -8.25 -3.78
C PHE A 66 -1.11 -8.43 -5.21
N ASP A 67 -0.93 -9.63 -5.76
CA ASP A 67 -1.49 -10.01 -7.06
C ASP A 67 -2.75 -10.85 -6.80
N LEU A 68 -3.92 -10.25 -7.01
CA LEU A 68 -5.22 -10.89 -6.77
C LEU A 68 -5.68 -11.67 -8.01
N ALA A 69 -6.32 -12.82 -7.78
CA ALA A 69 -6.95 -13.62 -8.84
C ALA A 69 -8.13 -12.90 -9.51
N GLU A 70 -8.83 -12.04 -8.77
CA GLU A 70 -9.92 -11.19 -9.25
C GLU A 70 -9.84 -9.80 -8.58
N PRO A 71 -10.26 -8.71 -9.25
CA PRO A 71 -10.21 -7.35 -8.71
C PRO A 71 -11.34 -7.10 -7.67
N LYS A 72 -11.37 -7.90 -6.61
CA LYS A 72 -12.40 -7.89 -5.57
C LYS A 72 -11.81 -7.52 -4.21
N LEU A 73 -12.02 -6.27 -3.82
CA LEU A 73 -11.77 -5.77 -2.46
C LEU A 73 -12.88 -4.80 -2.05
N GLU A 74 -13.08 -4.66 -0.76
CA GLU A 74 -13.98 -3.66 -0.16
C GLU A 74 -13.20 -2.79 0.82
N PRO A 75 -13.42 -1.46 0.87
CA PRO A 75 -12.89 -0.63 1.94
C PRO A 75 -13.55 -1.03 3.26
N ASN A 76 -12.76 -1.05 4.33
CA ASN A 76 -13.22 -1.33 5.68
C ASN A 76 -13.19 -0.07 6.57
N GLU A 77 -12.66 1.05 6.05
CA GLU A 77 -12.71 2.38 6.65
C GLU A 77 -13.47 3.39 5.79
N SER A 78 -14.09 4.39 6.42
CA SER A 78 -14.94 5.38 5.77
C SER A 78 -14.16 6.45 4.98
N GLU A 79 -12.90 6.62 5.35
CA GLU A 79 -11.92 7.56 4.81
C GLU A 79 -11.45 7.11 3.42
N ILE A 80 -11.49 5.80 3.16
CA ILE A 80 -11.11 5.19 1.90
C ILE A 80 -12.30 5.30 0.94
N THR A 81 -12.20 6.26 0.03
CA THR A 81 -13.25 6.60 -0.94
C THR A 81 -12.73 6.43 -2.36
N GLU A 82 -13.64 6.26 -3.33
CA GLU A 82 -13.27 6.13 -4.76
C GLU A 82 -12.31 4.96 -5.03
N THR A 83 -12.51 3.82 -4.34
CA THR A 83 -11.70 2.61 -4.50
C THR A 83 -11.95 1.91 -5.84
N GLY A 84 -10.91 1.30 -6.39
CA GLY A 84 -11.02 0.51 -7.59
C GLY A 84 -9.68 0.06 -8.15
N PHE A 85 -9.76 -0.79 -9.17
CA PHE A 85 -8.62 -1.21 -9.97
C PHE A 85 -8.67 -0.47 -11.31
N VAL A 86 -7.53 0.09 -11.72
CA VAL A 86 -7.37 0.76 -13.01
C VAL A 86 -6.11 0.25 -13.71
N PRO A 87 -6.03 0.31 -15.05
CA PRO A 87 -4.83 -0.07 -15.78
C PRO A 87 -3.60 0.73 -15.33
N VAL A 88 -2.45 0.05 -15.22
CA VAL A 88 -1.18 0.69 -14.86
C VAL A 88 -0.83 1.85 -15.80
N SER A 89 -1.15 1.74 -17.08
CA SER A 89 -0.96 2.82 -18.05
C SER A 89 -1.71 4.10 -17.69
N GLU A 90 -2.91 4.00 -17.11
CA GLU A 90 -3.68 5.17 -16.67
C GLU A 90 -3.04 5.81 -15.44
N LEU A 91 -2.54 5.00 -14.49
CA LEU A 91 -1.79 5.48 -13.34
C LEU A 91 -0.52 6.25 -13.76
N LEU A 92 0.24 5.69 -14.70
CA LEU A 92 1.47 6.30 -15.20
C LEU A 92 1.23 7.60 -15.98
N ASN A 93 0.11 7.69 -16.71
CA ASN A 93 -0.28 8.92 -17.42
C ASN A 93 -0.71 10.06 -16.50
N ASN A 94 -0.95 9.79 -15.21
CA ASN A 94 -1.36 10.78 -14.22
C ASN A 94 -0.55 10.68 -12.91
N LEU A 95 0.77 10.48 -13.00
CA LEU A 95 1.65 10.38 -11.82
C LEU A 95 1.51 11.56 -10.86
N ASP A 96 1.41 12.78 -11.39
CA ASP A 96 1.26 14.00 -10.58
C ASP A 96 -0.08 14.07 -9.85
N GLY A 97 -1.03 13.19 -10.15
CA GLY A 97 -2.27 13.00 -9.40
C GLY A 97 -2.07 12.24 -8.07
N PHE A 98 -0.91 11.63 -7.84
CA PHE A 98 -0.67 10.74 -6.70
C PHE A 98 0.24 11.34 -5.62
N GLU A 99 0.16 10.79 -4.41
CA GLU A 99 1.07 11.05 -3.30
C GLU A 99 2.50 10.52 -3.58
N THR A 100 3.50 11.03 -2.87
CA THR A 100 4.92 10.76 -3.17
C THR A 100 5.25 9.27 -3.15
N TRP A 101 4.84 8.54 -2.12
CA TRP A 101 5.10 7.09 -2.03
C TRP A 101 4.39 6.29 -3.13
N SER A 102 3.19 6.71 -3.52
CA SER A 102 2.47 6.11 -4.65
C SER A 102 3.23 6.32 -5.96
N GLN A 103 3.80 7.51 -6.18
CA GLN A 103 4.64 7.79 -7.35
C GLN A 103 5.93 6.95 -7.34
N ILE A 104 6.58 6.81 -6.18
CA ILE A 104 7.77 5.98 -6.01
C ILE A 104 7.46 4.53 -6.37
N CYS A 105 6.36 3.97 -5.84
CA CYS A 105 5.90 2.61 -6.18
C CYS A 105 5.63 2.44 -7.68
N LEU A 106 4.89 3.38 -8.29
CA LEU A 106 4.57 3.31 -9.72
C LEU A 106 5.82 3.31 -10.60
N ARG A 107 6.78 4.19 -10.30
CA ARG A 107 8.06 4.26 -11.01
C ARG A 107 8.89 2.99 -10.78
N GLY A 108 9.06 2.57 -9.53
CA GLY A 108 9.91 1.44 -9.18
C GLY A 108 9.39 0.08 -9.67
N LEU A 109 8.07 -0.07 -9.83
CA LEU A 109 7.46 -1.35 -10.21
C LEU A 109 7.15 -1.46 -11.71
N PHE A 110 6.85 -0.34 -12.38
CA PHE A 110 6.27 -0.38 -13.72
C PHE A 110 6.94 0.52 -14.75
N VAL A 111 7.95 1.29 -14.38
CA VAL A 111 8.76 2.07 -15.32
C VAL A 111 10.12 1.39 -15.46
N GLY A 112 10.32 0.75 -16.62
CA GLY A 112 11.56 0.11 -17.04
C GLY A 112 11.84 0.37 -18.52
#